data_AF-A0A161JZQ8-F1
#
_entry.id   AF-A0A161JZQ8-F1
#
_cell.length_a   1.000
_cell.length_b   1.000
_cell.length_c   1.000
_cell.angle_alpha   90.00
_cell.angle_beta   90.00
_cell.angle_gamma   90.00
#
_symmetry.space_group_name_H-M   'P 1'
#
loop_
_entity.id
_entity.type
_entity.pdbx_description
1 polymer ?
#
loop_
_entity_poly.entity_id
_entity_poly.type
_entity_poly.pdbx_seq_one_letter_code
_entity_poly.pdbx_strand_id
1 'polypeptide(L)'
;MRFILSARALGFTVADIGEILAVADKKSTPCPVVRLLIEQRLLETEAQFSETKKLRDRMRHAVREWNGLPDAEPTGHMICHLIEIFSPNNTRGLNDE
;
A
#
# COMPACT_ATOMS: atom_id res chain seq x y z
N MET A 1 -25.55 -6.77 14.37
CA MET A 1 -25.40 -5.44 13.72
C MET A 1 -24.64 -5.61 12.40
N ARG A 2 -25.34 -5.94 11.30
CA ARG A 2 -24.71 -6.40 10.03
C ARG A 2 -24.12 -5.25 9.18
N PHE A 3 -24.70 -4.06 9.29
CA PHE A 3 -24.29 -2.87 8.54
C PHE A 3 -22.83 -2.48 8.79
N ILE A 4 -22.44 -2.27 10.06
CA ILE A 4 -21.07 -1.82 10.42
C ILE A 4 -20.02 -2.83 9.93
N LEU A 5 -20.29 -4.13 10.08
CA LEU A 5 -19.39 -5.19 9.63
C LEU A 5 -19.20 -5.14 8.10
N SER A 6 -20.29 -4.99 7.34
CA SER A 6 -20.21 -4.85 5.89
C SER A 6 -19.49 -3.57 5.45
N ALA A 7 -19.74 -2.44 6.12
CA ALA A 7 -19.07 -1.18 5.81
C ALA A 7 -17.55 -1.27 6.08
N ARG A 8 -17.16 -1.83 7.23
CA ARG A 8 -15.76 -2.07 7.57
C ARG A 8 -15.05 -3.01 6.59
N ALA A 9 -15.74 -4.05 6.10
CA ALA A 9 -15.19 -4.97 5.11
C ALA A 9 -14.94 -4.30 3.75
N LEU A 10 -15.67 -3.24 3.41
CA LEU A 10 -15.47 -2.43 2.19
C LEU A 10 -14.43 -1.32 2.35
N GLY A 11 -13.80 -1.19 3.53
CA GLY A 11 -12.76 -0.18 3.76
C GLY A 11 -13.26 1.16 4.29
N PHE A 12 -14.55 1.29 4.64
CA PHE A 12 -15.04 2.52 5.28
C PHE A 12 -14.41 2.72 6.66
N THR A 13 -13.98 3.95 6.94
CA THR A 13 -13.46 4.37 8.23
C THR A 13 -14.59 4.50 9.27
N VAL A 14 -14.23 4.61 10.55
CA VAL A 14 -15.22 4.89 11.61
C VAL A 14 -15.90 6.25 11.38
N ALA A 15 -15.17 7.23 10.84
CA ALA A 15 -15.71 8.54 10.48
C ALA A 15 -16.75 8.43 9.35
N ASP A 16 -16.43 7.70 8.27
CA ASP A 16 -17.36 7.46 7.15
C ASP A 16 -18.66 6.80 7.65
N ILE A 17 -18.54 5.80 8.52
CA ILE A 17 -19.69 5.10 9.11
C ILE A 17 -20.55 6.07 9.94
N GLY A 18 -19.92 6.95 10.72
CA GLY A 18 -20.61 7.98 11.48
C GLY A 18 -21.40 8.95 10.59
N GLU A 19 -20.81 9.38 9.48
CA GLU A 19 -21.48 10.24 8.50
C GLU A 19 -22.70 9.55 7.87
N ILE A 20 -22.53 8.29 7.44
CA ILE A 20 -23.61 7.50 6.84
C ILE A 20 -24.78 7.34 7.82
N LEU A 21 -24.50 7.04 9.09
CA LEU A 21 -25.52 6.92 10.13
C LEU A 21 -26.23 8.27 10.37
N ALA A 22 -25.50 9.38 10.42
CA ALA A 22 -26.06 10.71 10.61
C ALA A 22 -27.04 11.12 9.48
N VAL A 23 -26.79 10.69 8.24
CA VAL A 23 -27.71 10.93 7.11
C VAL A 23 -28.96 10.05 7.24
N ALA A 24 -28.79 8.78 7.61
CA ALA A 24 -29.89 7.85 7.80
C ALA A 24 -30.82 8.29 8.95
N ASP A 25 -30.27 8.78 10.05
CA ASP A 25 -31.02 9.28 11.22
C ASP A 25 -31.91 10.48 10.86
N LYS A 26 -31.52 11.27 9.86
CA LYS A 26 -32.33 12.37 9.29
C LYS A 26 -33.44 11.89 8.34
N LYS A 27 -33.75 10.59 8.32
CA LYS A 27 -34.70 9.93 7.39
C LYS A 27 -34.40 10.19 5.91
N SER A 28 -33.14 10.47 5.59
CA SER A 28 -32.67 10.70 4.22
C SER A 28 -31.95 9.46 3.70
N THR A 29 -31.93 9.27 2.38
CA THR A 29 -31.26 8.12 1.77
C THR A 29 -29.74 8.30 1.84
N PRO A 30 -28.99 7.41 2.54
CA PRO A 30 -27.53 7.53 2.65
C PRO A 30 -26.78 7.09 1.39
N CYS A 31 -27.44 6.40 0.44
CA CYS A 31 -26.80 5.81 -0.74
C CYS A 31 -25.93 6.79 -1.56
N PRO A 32 -26.32 8.06 -1.81
CA PRO A 32 -25.46 9.03 -2.49
C PRO A 32 -24.14 9.29 -1.75
N VAL A 33 -24.20 9.43 -0.42
CA VAL A 33 -23.01 9.65 0.43
C VAL A 33 -22.12 8.40 0.43
N VAL A 34 -22.72 7.21 0.54
CA VAL A 34 -21.98 5.93 0.46
C VAL A 34 -21.21 5.81 -0.86
N ARG A 35 -21.81 6.21 -2.00
CA ARG A 35 -21.14 6.18 -3.32
C ARG A 35 -19.95 7.12 -3.39
N LEU A 36 -20.10 8.34 -2.90
CA LEU A 36 -19.01 9.31 -2.86
C LEU A 36 -17.85 8.81 -1.98
N LEU A 37 -18.17 8.30 -0.79
CA LEU A 37 -17.16 7.85 0.16
C LEU A 37 -16.41 6.61 -0.36
N ILE A 38 -17.08 5.65 -1.00
CA ILE A 38 -16.38 4.47 -1.54
C ILE A 38 -15.46 4.82 -2.71
N GLU A 39 -15.82 5.80 -3.55
CA GLU A 39 -14.95 6.31 -4.61
C GLU A 39 -13.68 6.93 -4.02
N GLN A 40 -13.81 7.73 -2.96
CA GLN A 40 -12.66 8.28 -2.25
C GLN A 40 -11.75 7.17 -1.67
N ARG A 41 -12.34 6.20 -0.96
CA ARG A 41 -11.57 5.10 -0.35
C ARG A 41 -10.90 4.22 -1.40
N LEU A 42 -11.54 4.04 -2.56
CA LEU A 42 -10.94 3.34 -3.68
C LEU A 42 -9.69 4.08 -4.19
N LEU A 43 -9.78 5.39 -4.45
CA LEU A 43 -8.65 6.19 -4.91
C LEU A 43 -7.46 6.16 -3.94
N GLU A 44 -7.74 6.32 -2.64
CA GLU A 44 -6.72 6.22 -1.59
C GLU A 44 -6.07 4.83 -1.54
N THR A 45 -6.89 3.78 -1.67
CA THR A 45 -6.42 2.39 -1.68
C THR A 45 -5.57 2.10 -2.91
N GLU A 46 -5.96 2.59 -4.10
CA GLU A 46 -5.19 2.43 -5.33
C GLU A 46 -3.83 3.12 -5.26
N ALA A 47 -3.78 4.33 -4.66
CA ALA A 47 -2.52 5.03 -4.43
C ALA A 47 -1.60 4.22 -3.50
N GLN A 48 -2.12 3.74 -2.36
CA GLN A 48 -1.34 2.92 -1.43
C GLN A 48 -0.92 1.58 -2.04
N PHE A 49 -1.79 0.97 -2.85
CA PHE A 49 -1.49 -0.27 -3.57
C PHE A 49 -0.35 -0.06 -4.57
N SER A 50 -0.34 1.05 -5.30
CA SER A 50 0.74 1.41 -6.23
C SER A 50 2.09 1.53 -5.51
N GLU A 51 2.15 2.23 -4.38
CA GLU A 51 3.38 2.37 -3.59
C GLU A 51 3.83 1.04 -2.98
N THR A 52 2.89 0.24 -2.48
CA THR A 52 3.16 -1.11 -1.97
C THR A 52 3.70 -2.01 -3.07
N LYS A 53 3.15 -1.92 -4.29
CA LYS A 53 3.61 -2.65 -5.47
C LYS A 53 5.05 -2.26 -5.82
N LYS A 54 5.37 -0.95 -5.86
CA LYS A 54 6.74 -0.47 -6.09
C LYS A 54 7.72 -0.95 -5.01
N LEU A 55 7.32 -0.96 -3.75
CA LEU A 55 8.12 -1.51 -2.66
C LEU A 55 8.38 -3.00 -2.84
N ARG A 56 7.33 -3.77 -3.10
CA ARG A 56 7.41 -5.20 -3.37
C ARG A 56 8.36 -5.49 -4.54
N ASP A 57 8.27 -4.72 -5.61
CA ASP A 57 9.09 -4.93 -6.81
C ASP A 57 10.59 -4.65 -6.52
N ARG A 58 10.89 -3.61 -5.72
CA ARG A 58 12.25 -3.35 -5.21
C ARG A 58 12.77 -4.50 -4.34
N MET A 59 11.95 -5.01 -3.42
CA MET A 59 12.31 -6.15 -2.57
C MET A 59 12.57 -7.42 -3.41
N ARG A 60 11.71 -7.70 -4.39
CA ARG A 60 11.89 -8.85 -5.30
C ARG A 60 13.17 -8.74 -6.11
N HIS A 61 13.57 -7.53 -6.52
CA HIS A 61 14.84 -7.34 -7.21
C HIS A 61 16.03 -7.59 -6.26
N ALA A 62 16.02 -7.00 -5.07
CA ALA A 62 17.06 -7.23 -4.06
C ALA A 62 17.23 -8.73 -3.74
N VAL A 63 16.13 -9.48 -3.54
CA VAL A 63 16.19 -10.93 -3.32
C VAL A 63 16.86 -11.68 -4.49
N ARG A 64 16.60 -11.28 -5.74
CA ARG A 64 17.23 -11.92 -6.91
C ARG A 64 18.72 -11.61 -7.01
N GLU A 65 19.09 -10.33 -6.89
CA GLU A 65 20.48 -9.89 -7.02
C GLU A 65 21.35 -10.44 -5.88
N TRP A 66 20.88 -10.34 -4.65
CA TRP A 66 21.69 -10.69 -3.47
C TRP A 66 21.88 -12.19 -3.29
N ASN A 67 20.97 -13.02 -3.81
CA ASN A 67 21.17 -14.48 -3.81
C ASN A 67 22.45 -14.92 -4.53
N GLY A 68 22.98 -14.10 -5.45
CA GLY A 68 24.23 -14.37 -6.17
C GLY A 68 25.48 -13.74 -5.53
N LEU A 69 25.33 -12.96 -4.46
CA LEU A 69 26.44 -12.26 -3.82
C LEU A 69 26.99 -13.07 -2.64
N PRO A 70 28.33 -13.06 -2.44
CA PRO A 70 28.92 -13.74 -1.29
C PRO A 70 28.62 -12.99 0.01
N ASP A 71 28.59 -13.74 1.11
CA ASP A 71 28.60 -13.15 2.44
C ASP A 71 29.91 -12.37 2.67
N ALA A 72 29.81 -11.21 3.31
CA ALA A 72 30.96 -10.36 3.64
C ALA A 72 30.86 -9.90 5.10
N GLU A 73 32.00 -9.90 5.80
CA GLU A 73 32.09 -9.36 7.16
C GLU A 73 32.00 -7.83 7.16
N PRO A 74 31.40 -7.21 8.20
CA PRO A 74 31.45 -5.76 8.38
C PRO A 74 32.90 -5.26 8.49
N THR A 75 33.17 -4.10 7.88
CA THR A 75 34.46 -3.40 7.99
C THR A 75 34.28 -2.08 8.74
N GLY A 76 35.38 -1.41 9.11
CA GLY A 76 35.31 -0.08 9.74
C GLY A 76 34.61 1.01 8.91
N HIS A 77 34.31 0.74 7.65
CA HIS A 77 33.63 1.67 6.73
C HIS A 77 32.32 1.11 6.14
N MET A 78 31.92 -0.12 6.49
CA MET A 78 30.75 -0.80 5.92
C MET A 78 30.14 -1.77 6.93
N ILE A 79 28.86 -1.60 7.24
CA ILE A 79 28.07 -2.46 8.14
C ILE A 79 27.53 -3.67 7.38
N CYS A 80 26.97 -3.47 6.18
CA CYS A 80 26.39 -4.55 5.40
C CYS A 80 26.55 -4.30 3.90
N HIS A 81 27.34 -5.14 3.25
CA HIS A 81 27.61 -5.02 1.82
C HIS A 81 26.33 -5.01 0.97
N LEU A 82 25.37 -5.91 1.26
CA LEU A 82 24.13 -6.03 0.48
C LEU A 82 23.26 -4.77 0.52
N ILE A 83 23.14 -4.15 1.70
CA ILE A 83 22.35 -2.93 1.90
C ILE A 83 23.09 -1.73 1.33
N GLU A 84 24.41 -1.67 1.47
CA GLU A 84 25.19 -0.50 1.06
C GLU A 84 25.42 -0.41 -0.45
N ILE A 85 25.39 -1.54 -1.18
CA ILE A 85 25.37 -1.53 -2.65
C ILE A 85 23.98 -1.24 -3.24
N PHE A 86 22.92 -1.29 -2.43
CA PHE A 86 21.56 -1.05 -2.91
C PHE A 86 21.36 0.42 -3.26
N SER A 87 21.12 0.70 -4.54
CA SER A 87 20.70 2.02 -5.00
C SER A 87 19.20 2.02 -5.30
N PRO A 88 18.38 2.80 -4.57
CA PRO A 88 16.93 2.82 -4.76
C PRO A 88 16.49 3.40 -6.13
N ASN A 89 17.42 4.00 -6.88
CA ASN A 89 17.16 4.67 -8.16
C ASN A 89 17.80 3.97 -9.38
N ASN A 90 18.45 2.80 -9.21
CA ASN A 90 19.09 2.11 -10.33
C ASN A 90 18.10 1.18 -11.05
N THR A 91 17.15 1.75 -11.80
CA THR A 91 16.32 1.03 -12.79
C THR A 91 17.06 0.81 -14.11
N ARG A 92 18.33 0.38 -14.08
CA ARG A 92 19.01 -0.16 -15.26
C ARG A 92 18.73 -1.65 -15.34
N GLY A 93 17.59 -2.01 -15.91
CA GLY A 93 17.19 -3.41 -16.09
C GLY A 93 15.73 -3.62 -16.51
N LEU A 94 15.12 -2.65 -17.19
CA LEU A 94 13.86 -2.84 -17.92
C LEU A 94 14.14 -2.58 -19.40
N ASN A 95 14.97 -3.41 -19.98
CA ASN A 95 15.07 -3.65 -21.42
C ASN A 95 15.57 -5.09 -21.55
N ASP A 96 14.66 -6.04 -21.40
CA ASP A 96 14.80 -7.37 -21.97
C ASP A 96 13.46 -7.68 -22.64
N GLU A 97 13.56 -7.98 -23.94
CA GLU A 97 12.61 -8.34 -25.01
C GLU A 97 11.16 -8.73 -24.66
#